data_AF-A0A1S1Q5Q5-F1
#
_entry.id   AF-A0A1S1Q5Q5-F1
#
_cell.length_a   1.000
_cell.length_b   1.000
_cell.length_c   1.000
_cell.angle_alpha   90.00
_cell.angle_beta   90.00
_cell.angle_gamma   90.00
#
_symmetry.space_group_name_H-M   'P 1'
#
loop_
_entity.id
_entity.type
_entity.pdbx_description
1 polymer ?
#
loop_
_entity_poly.entity_id
_entity_poly.type
_entity_poly.pdbx_seq_one_letter_code
_entity_poly.pdbx_strand_id
1 'polypeptide(L)'
;MDIWAAPTLATSDGWVSTTRHVALDGRCYVIAVRRLFAGSGVEIEFSRGHNPWRFDSAEQVAIMESRYGPTVKARERLTAAGRWDECRAEIVAMVERRNDADGGGLLTRAEYLVTVGRKTA
;
A
#
# COMPACT_ATOMS: atom_id res chain seq x y z
N MET A 1 22.06 1.74 2.63
CA MET A 1 21.51 0.77 1.66
C MET A 1 20.14 0.41 2.20
N ASP A 2 19.10 0.76 1.46
CA ASP A 2 17.73 0.70 1.97
C ASP A 2 17.02 -0.46 1.30
N ILE A 3 16.54 -1.42 2.10
CA ILE A 3 15.80 -2.60 1.62
C ILE A 3 14.33 -2.35 1.89
N TRP A 4 13.54 -2.23 0.83
CA TRP A 4 12.10 -2.05 0.90
C TRP A 4 11.42 -3.36 0.52
N ALA A 5 10.92 -4.09 1.51
CA ALA A 5 10.07 -5.25 1.27
C ALA A 5 8.65 -4.78 0.95
N ALA A 6 8.15 -5.09 -0.25
CA ALA A 6 6.76 -4.85 -0.65
C ALA A 6 6.01 -6.18 -0.75
N PRO A 7 5.69 -6.85 0.37
CA PRO A 7 4.94 -8.09 0.36
C PRO A 7 3.53 -7.82 -0.19
N THR A 8 3.16 -8.50 -1.28
CA THR A 8 1.82 -8.46 -1.87
C THR A 8 1.34 -9.86 -2.26
N LEU A 9 0.02 -10.02 -2.41
CA LEU A 9 -0.62 -11.23 -2.95
C LEU A 9 -0.90 -11.12 -4.45
N ALA A 10 -0.56 -10.00 -5.10
CA ALA A 10 -0.78 -9.83 -6.53
C ALA A 10 0.19 -10.72 -7.33
N THR A 11 -0.36 -11.66 -8.09
CA THR A 11 0.38 -12.60 -8.95
C THR A 11 0.26 -12.29 -10.44
N SER A 12 -0.39 -11.17 -10.81
CA SER A 12 -0.62 -10.81 -12.21
C SER A 12 0.64 -10.30 -12.91
N ASP A 13 0.71 -10.46 -14.22
CA ASP A 13 1.80 -9.92 -15.06
C ASP A 13 1.94 -8.39 -14.92
N GLY A 14 0.81 -7.70 -14.71
CA GLY A 14 0.81 -6.26 -14.41
C GLY A 14 1.55 -5.92 -13.11
N TRP A 15 1.49 -6.78 -12.10
CA TRP A 15 2.22 -6.58 -10.85
C TRP A 15 3.73 -6.83 -11.01
N VAL A 16 4.11 -7.87 -11.76
CA VAL A 16 5.52 -8.13 -12.09
C VAL A 16 6.13 -6.98 -12.89
N SER A 17 5.37 -6.40 -13.82
CA SER A 17 5.78 -5.21 -14.58
C SER A 17 5.95 -3.98 -13.67
N THR A 18 5.00 -3.72 -12.78
CA THR A 18 5.05 -2.59 -11.84
C THR A 18 6.22 -2.71 -10.86
N THR A 19 6.46 -3.90 -10.31
CA THR A 19 7.58 -4.14 -9.40
C THR A 19 8.94 -4.04 -10.09
N ARG A 20 9.04 -4.48 -11.35
CA ARG A 20 10.22 -4.22 -12.18
C ARG A 20 10.44 -2.73 -12.42
N HIS A 21 9.39 -1.99 -12.77
CA HIS A 21 9.50 -0.53 -12.96
C HIS A 21 9.97 0.17 -11.68
N VAL A 22 9.39 -0.19 -10.53
CA VAL A 22 9.77 0.34 -9.20
C VAL A 22 11.21 -0.03 -8.82
N ALA A 23 11.68 -1.22 -9.18
CA ALA A 23 13.08 -1.62 -8.99
C ALA A 23 14.05 -0.88 -9.94
N LEU A 24 13.63 -0.63 -11.18
CA LEU A 24 14.41 0.05 -12.21
C LEU A 24 14.48 1.57 -12.02
N ASP A 25 13.51 2.18 -11.33
CA ASP A 25 13.55 3.60 -10.91
C ASP A 25 14.57 3.88 -9.78
N GLY A 26 15.33 2.85 -9.38
CA GLY A 26 16.68 3.00 -8.85
C GLY A 26 16.82 3.16 -7.34
N ARG A 27 15.77 2.93 -6.54
CA ARG A 27 15.83 3.12 -5.08
C ARG A 27 15.32 1.96 -4.23
N CYS A 28 14.93 0.83 -4.83
CA CYS A 28 14.51 -0.33 -4.06
C CYS A 28 14.76 -1.64 -4.79
N TYR A 29 14.98 -2.69 -3.99
CA TYR A 29 15.01 -4.07 -4.48
C TYR A 29 13.68 -4.73 -4.14
N VAL A 30 12.96 -5.22 -5.15
CA VAL A 30 11.78 -6.04 -4.92
C VAL A 30 12.21 -7.50 -4.78
N ILE A 31 12.03 -8.06 -3.59
CA ILE A 31 12.41 -9.45 -3.28
C ILE A 31 11.18 -10.35 -3.34
N ALA A 32 11.23 -11.37 -4.20
CA ALA A 32 10.26 -12.46 -4.18
C ALA A 32 10.53 -13.37 -2.97
N VAL A 33 9.78 -13.17 -1.88
CA VAL A 33 10.04 -13.83 -0.59
C VAL A 33 10.08 -15.36 -0.70
N ARG A 34 9.18 -16.00 -1.46
CA ARG A 34 9.22 -17.48 -1.64
C ARG A 34 10.53 -17.96 -2.27
N ARG A 35 11.04 -17.25 -3.28
CA ARG A 35 12.29 -17.62 -3.95
C ARG A 35 13.50 -17.43 -3.05
N LEU A 36 13.48 -16.41 -2.18
CA LEU A 36 14.57 -16.17 -1.23
C LEU A 36 14.80 -17.37 -0.30
N PHE A 37 13.73 -18.07 0.09
CA PHE A 37 13.79 -19.21 1.03
C PHE A 37 13.76 -20.58 0.35
N ALA A 38 13.83 -20.66 -0.98
CA ALA A 38 13.83 -21.93 -1.69
C ALA A 38 15.03 -22.81 -1.27
N GLY A 39 14.77 -24.06 -0.86
CA GLY A 39 15.80 -25.00 -0.41
C GLY A 39 16.33 -24.77 1.00
N SER A 40 15.82 -23.76 1.74
CA SER A 40 16.27 -23.46 3.10
C SER A 40 15.57 -24.27 4.21
N GLY A 41 14.56 -25.08 3.86
CA GLY A 41 13.70 -25.75 4.84
C GLY A 41 12.75 -24.81 5.59
N VAL A 42 12.61 -23.55 5.14
CA VAL A 42 11.63 -22.59 5.67
C VAL A 42 10.39 -22.59 4.77
N GLU A 43 9.26 -22.96 5.35
CA GLU A 43 7.94 -22.84 4.71
C GLU A 43 7.40 -21.42 4.90
N ILE A 44 7.02 -20.78 3.79
CA ILE A 44 6.48 -19.42 3.79
C ILE A 44 4.96 -19.45 3.60
N GLU A 45 4.25 -18.88 4.55
CA GLU A 45 2.81 -18.64 4.51
C GLU A 45 2.51 -17.15 4.38
N PHE A 46 1.39 -16.86 3.72
CA PHE A 46 0.91 -15.50 3.53
C PHE A 46 -0.54 -15.40 3.99
N SER A 47 -0.87 -14.37 4.74
CA SER A 47 -2.25 -14.08 5.12
C SER A 47 -2.54 -12.59 5.03
N ARG A 48 -3.76 -12.25 4.62
CA ARG A 48 -4.22 -10.87 4.55
C ARG A 48 -4.60 -10.39 5.95
N GLY A 49 -3.92 -9.36 6.42
CA GLY A 49 -4.25 -8.65 7.64
C GLY A 49 -5.03 -7.37 7.36
N HIS A 50 -5.75 -6.89 8.37
CA HIS A 50 -6.43 -5.59 8.33
C HIS A 50 -6.12 -4.83 9.60
N ASN A 51 -5.64 -3.60 9.45
CA ASN A 51 -5.46 -2.67 10.56
C ASN A 51 -6.65 -1.70 10.56
N PRO A 52 -7.51 -1.70 11.60
CA PRO A 52 -8.65 -0.79 11.66
C PRO A 52 -8.16 0.63 11.94
N TRP A 53 -8.22 1.48 10.92
CA TRP A 53 -7.94 2.90 11.07
C TRP A 53 -9.23 3.65 11.39
N ARG A 54 -9.21 4.41 12.48
CA ARG A 54 -10.36 5.18 12.97
C ARG A 54 -10.02 6.65 12.98
N PHE A 55 -10.89 7.45 12.40
CA PHE A 55 -10.76 8.90 12.33
C PHE A 55 -12.13 9.57 12.46
N ASP A 56 -12.11 10.88 12.66
CA ASP A 56 -13.34 11.67 12.78
C ASP A 56 -14.03 11.89 11.43
N SER A 57 -13.29 11.82 10.31
CA SER A 57 -13.86 11.97 8.96
C SER A 57 -12.90 11.53 7.84
N ALA A 58 -13.43 11.48 6.61
CA ALA A 58 -12.67 11.26 5.38
C ALA A 58 -11.65 12.37 5.06
N GLU A 59 -11.76 13.54 5.69
CA GLU A 59 -10.79 14.63 5.54
C GLU A 59 -9.41 14.29 6.10
N GLN A 60 -9.27 13.15 6.81
CA GLN A 60 -7.98 12.60 7.16
C GLN A 60 -7.06 12.32 5.96
N VAL A 61 -7.60 12.28 4.73
CA VAL A 61 -6.82 12.33 3.48
C VAL A 61 -5.75 13.42 3.52
N ALA A 62 -5.98 14.56 4.21
CA ALA A 62 -5.00 15.62 4.43
C ALA A 62 -3.66 15.13 5.03
N ILE A 63 -3.67 14.11 5.88
CA ILE A 63 -2.42 13.53 6.40
C ILE A 63 -1.66 12.77 5.30
N MET A 64 -2.38 12.08 4.41
CA MET A 64 -1.76 11.38 3.28
C MET A 64 -1.08 12.37 2.33
N GLU A 65 -1.62 13.57 2.16
CA GLU A 65 -1.06 14.64 1.32
C GLU A 65 0.33 15.12 1.75
N SER A 66 0.75 14.82 2.99
CA SER A 66 2.04 15.21 3.54
C SER A 66 2.93 14.02 3.92
N ARG A 67 2.37 12.82 4.12
CA ARG A 67 3.10 11.66 4.67
C ARG A 67 3.10 10.44 3.77
N TYR A 68 2.15 10.33 2.84
CA TYR A 68 2.08 9.17 1.96
C TYR A 68 2.68 9.51 0.61
N GLY A 69 3.86 8.95 0.33
CA GLY A 69 4.67 9.26 -0.85
C GLY A 69 3.89 9.34 -2.18
N PRO A 70 3.00 8.38 -2.50
CA PRO A 70 2.17 8.45 -3.69
C PRO A 70 1.24 9.68 -3.72
N THR A 71 0.54 9.99 -2.63
CA THR A 71 -0.34 11.16 -2.56
C THR A 71 0.46 12.47 -2.57
N VAL A 72 1.63 12.50 -1.92
CA VAL A 72 2.56 13.65 -1.99
C VAL A 72 2.97 13.93 -3.44
N LYS A 73 3.37 12.89 -4.19
CA LYS A 73 3.77 13.03 -5.61
C LYS A 73 2.60 13.37 -6.52
N ALA A 74 1.43 12.79 -6.29
CA ALA A 74 0.21 13.14 -7.01
C ALA A 74 -0.14 14.62 -6.79
N ARG A 75 -0.07 15.09 -5.54
CA ARG A 75 -0.30 16.49 -5.19
C ARG A 75 0.67 17.43 -5.88
N GLU A 76 1.97 17.18 -5.79
CA GLU A 76 3.00 17.99 -6.46
C GLU A 76 2.70 18.14 -7.97
N ARG A 77 2.45 17.02 -8.65
CA ARG A 77 2.23 16.99 -10.10
C ARG A 77 0.90 17.64 -10.50
N LEU A 78 -0.19 17.32 -9.80
CA LEU A 78 -1.53 17.79 -10.16
C LEU A 78 -1.77 19.23 -9.73
N THR A 79 -1.08 19.71 -8.69
CA THR A 79 -1.08 21.15 -8.33
C THR A 79 -0.49 21.96 -9.47
N ALA A 80 0.65 21.54 -10.03
CA ALA A 80 1.26 22.20 -11.19
C ALA A 80 0.34 22.22 -12.42
N ALA A 81 -0.60 21.28 -12.51
CA ALA A 81 -1.58 21.19 -13.58
C ALA A 81 -2.95 21.83 -13.24
N GLY A 82 -3.14 22.40 -12.04
CA GLY A 82 -4.42 22.95 -11.59
C GLY A 82 -5.54 21.92 -11.37
N ARG A 83 -5.18 20.64 -11.21
CA ARG A 83 -6.12 19.50 -11.12
C ARG A 83 -6.12 18.80 -9.76
N TRP A 84 -5.41 19.37 -8.79
CA TRP A 84 -5.27 18.74 -7.48
C TRP A 84 -6.61 18.63 -6.74
N ASP A 85 -7.42 19.68 -6.75
CA ASP A 85 -8.68 19.71 -5.99
C ASP A 85 -9.70 18.67 -6.50
N GLU A 86 -9.76 18.47 -7.82
CA GLU A 86 -10.56 17.41 -8.47
C GLU A 86 -10.12 16.03 -7.97
N CYS A 87 -8.82 15.73 -8.06
CA CYS A 87 -8.27 14.45 -7.61
C CYS A 87 -8.46 14.24 -6.10
N ARG A 88 -8.28 15.30 -5.30
CA ARG A 88 -8.50 15.25 -3.85
C ARG A 88 -9.94 14.90 -3.53
N ALA A 89 -10.90 15.52 -4.20
CA ALA A 89 -12.33 15.23 -4.01
C ALA A 89 -12.65 13.77 -4.36
N GLU A 90 -12.07 13.23 -5.43
CA GLU A 90 -12.22 11.81 -5.78
C GLU A 90 -11.64 10.87 -4.72
N ILE A 91 -10.47 11.21 -4.14
CA ILE A 91 -9.84 10.43 -3.07
C ILE A 91 -10.73 10.43 -1.83
N VAL A 92 -11.25 11.60 -1.43
CA VAL A 92 -12.20 11.71 -0.29
C VAL A 92 -13.44 10.87 -0.56
N ALA A 93 -14.07 11.02 -1.72
CA ALA A 93 -15.26 10.25 -2.09
C ALA A 93 -14.98 8.73 -2.12
N MET A 94 -13.79 8.31 -2.55
CA MET A 94 -13.37 6.91 -2.49
C MET A 94 -13.26 6.39 -1.05
N VAL A 95 -12.70 7.20 -0.14
CA VAL A 95 -12.58 6.84 1.28
C VAL A 95 -13.95 6.74 1.93
N GLU A 96 -14.86 7.68 1.64
CA GLU A 96 -16.24 7.65 2.14
C GLU A 96 -17.02 6.41 1.66
N ARG A 97 -16.90 6.04 0.38
CA ARG A 97 -17.51 4.82 -0.16
C ARG A 97 -17.02 3.54 0.51
N ARG A 98 -15.86 3.57 1.16
CA ARG A 98 -15.23 2.44 1.86
C ARG A 98 -15.27 2.62 3.39
N ASN A 99 -16.08 3.54 3.89
CA ASN A 99 -16.26 3.75 5.31
C ASN A 99 -17.11 2.63 5.90
N ASP A 100 -16.55 1.87 6.84
CA ASP A 100 -17.22 0.78 7.56
C ASP A 100 -17.79 1.25 8.91
N ALA A 101 -17.85 2.55 9.20
CA ALA A 101 -18.38 3.05 10.46
C ALA A 101 -19.92 3.00 10.47
N ASP A 102 -20.51 2.30 11.46
CA ASP A 102 -21.96 2.22 11.67
C ASP A 102 -22.58 3.50 12.29
N GLY A 103 -21.82 4.59 12.37
CA GLY A 103 -22.20 5.87 12.98
C GLY A 103 -21.40 7.04 12.39
N GLY A 104 -21.34 8.17 13.10
CA GLY A 104 -20.43 9.25 12.71
C GLY A 104 -18.97 8.81 12.70
N GLY A 105 -18.13 9.49 11.92
CA GLY A 105 -16.71 9.17 11.82
C GLY A 105 -16.32 8.36 10.57
N LEU A 106 -15.09 7.89 10.58
CA LEU A 106 -14.49 7.06 9.53
C LEU A 106 -13.83 5.82 10.13
N LEU A 107 -14.22 4.64 9.63
CA LEU A 107 -13.50 3.38 9.84
C LEU A 107 -13.08 2.84 8.49
N THR A 108 -11.77 2.73 8.27
CA THR A 108 -11.22 2.05 7.08
C THR A 108 -10.38 0.86 7.49
N ARG A 109 -10.55 -0.27 6.81
CA ARG A 109 -9.74 -1.47 7.04
C ARG A 109 -8.49 -1.43 6.16
N ALA A 110 -7.42 -0.81 6.66
CA ALA A 110 -6.16 -0.74 5.94
C ALA A 110 -5.57 -2.14 5.79
N GLU A 111 -5.50 -2.63 4.55
CA GLU A 111 -5.01 -3.96 4.24
C GLU A 111 -3.48 -4.03 4.32
N TYR A 112 -2.96 -5.14 4.83
CA TYR A 112 -1.53 -5.44 4.79
C TYR A 112 -1.30 -6.93 4.58
N LEU A 113 -0.13 -7.29 4.05
CA LEU A 113 0.26 -8.70 3.93
C LEU A 113 1.09 -9.12 5.13
N VAL A 114 0.62 -10.14 5.84
CA VAL A 114 1.41 -10.88 6.81
C VAL A 114 2.17 -11.97 6.07
N THR A 115 3.48 -12.04 6.28
CA THR A 115 4.34 -13.11 5.76
C THR A 115 5.01 -13.80 6.94
N VAL A 116 4.75 -15.10 7.13
CA VAL A 116 5.34 -15.89 8.21
C VAL A 116 6.20 -16.99 7.60
N GLY A 117 7.45 -17.10 8.05
CA GLY A 117 8.31 -18.23 7.74
C GLY A 117 8.41 -19.17 8.94
N ARG A 118 8.18 -20.47 8.72
CA ARG A 118 8.39 -21.51 9.73
C ARG A 118 9.48 -22.45 9.27
N LYS A 119 10.49 -22.65 10.11
CA LYS A 119 11.51 -23.67 9.89
C LYS A 119 10.97 -25.00 10.40
N THR A 120 10.83 -25.98 9.51
CA THR A 120 10.59 -27.37 9.94
C THR A 120 11.86 -27.91 10.58
N ALA A 121 11.74 -28.51 11.76
CA ALA A 121 12.84 -29.06 12.54
C ALA A 121 13.56 -30.20 11.79
#